data_AF-A0A1L8DNP0-F1
#
_entry.id   AF-A0A1L8DNP0-F1
#
_cell.length_a   1.000
_cell.length_b   1.000
_cell.length_c   1.000
_cell.angle_alpha   90.00
_cell.angle_beta   90.00
_cell.angle_gamma   90.00
#
_symmetry.space_group_name_H-M   'P 1'
#
loop_
_entity.id
_entity.type
_entity.pdbx_description
1 polymer ?
#
loop_
_entity_poly.entity_id
_entity_poly.type
_entity_poly.pdbx_seq_one_letter_code
_entity_poly.pdbx_strand_id
1 'polypeptide(L)'
;MRLLLFIVSLWLSVALTCGLQCYMCSSHYDADCIDERNTTNILTCTDFIQGITPINLRCVRIVSLSDSNRLIVVRRCAVLGDCKYVAKNDRQSCTECNTDLCNSDK
;
A
#
# COMPACT_ATOMS: atom_id res chain seq x y z
N MET A 1 36.82 -3.75 -21.88
CA MET A 1 35.52 -3.08 -22.14
C MET A 1 34.28 -3.98 -22.08
N ARG A 2 34.36 -5.31 -22.27
CA ARG A 2 33.19 -6.20 -22.16
C ARG A 2 32.72 -6.49 -20.72
N LEU A 3 33.62 -6.39 -19.73
CA LEU A 3 33.32 -6.70 -18.32
C LEU A 3 32.45 -5.63 -17.63
N LEU A 4 32.60 -4.36 -18.02
CA LEU A 4 31.86 -3.24 -17.43
C LEU A 4 30.37 -3.26 -17.80
N LEU A 5 30.03 -3.72 -19.00
CA LEU A 5 28.63 -3.83 -19.46
C LEU A 5 27.83 -4.87 -18.67
N PHE A 6 28.45 -5.97 -18.25
CA PHE A 6 27.80 -7.03 -17.47
C PHE A 6 27.43 -6.58 -16.05
N ILE A 7 28.26 -5.74 -15.44
CA ILE A 7 28.02 -5.23 -14.09
C ILE A 7 26.78 -4.31 -14.11
N VAL A 8 26.67 -3.41 -15.09
CA VAL A 8 25.54 -2.46 -15.20
C VAL A 8 24.19 -3.18 -15.40
N SER A 9 24.15 -4.25 -16.19
CA SER A 9 22.92 -5.04 -16.37
C SER A 9 22.47 -5.79 -15.11
N LEU A 10 23.41 -6.19 -14.25
CA LEU A 10 23.10 -6.90 -13.01
C LEU A 10 22.42 -5.97 -11.99
N TRP A 11 22.85 -4.72 -11.89
CA TRP A 11 22.21 -3.71 -11.02
C TRP A 11 20.82 -3.29 -11.52
N LEU A 12 20.61 -3.23 -12.83
CA LEU A 12 19.30 -2.90 -13.41
C LEU A 12 18.24 -3.99 -13.13
N SER A 13 18.69 -5.24 -12.97
CA SER A 13 17.81 -6.38 -12.70
C SER A 13 17.36 -6.43 -11.24
N VAL A 14 18.24 -6.05 -10.31
CA VAL A 14 17.97 -6.04 -8.86
C VAL A 14 17.04 -4.88 -8.45
N ALA A 15 17.11 -3.75 -9.16
CA ALA A 15 16.20 -2.63 -8.93
C ALA A 15 14.73 -2.97 -9.28
N LEU A 16 14.49 -3.99 -10.11
CA LEU A 16 13.16 -4.44 -10.51
C LEU A 16 12.48 -5.38 -9.50
N THR A 17 13.20 -5.85 -8.48
CA THR A 17 12.71 -6.86 -7.52
C THR A 17 12.34 -6.31 -6.15
N CYS A 18 12.54 -5.02 -5.89
CA CYS A 18 12.04 -4.40 -4.66
C CYS A 18 10.52 -4.23 -4.79
N GLY A 19 9.76 -5.14 -4.16
CA GLY A 19 8.30 -5.04 -4.08
C GLY A 19 7.88 -3.79 -3.29
N LEU A 20 6.69 -3.26 -3.62
CA LEU A 20 6.10 -2.09 -2.95
C LEU A 20 5.79 -2.42 -1.47
N GLN A 21 6.23 -1.59 -0.53
CA GLN A 21 5.94 -1.74 0.89
C GLN A 21 4.78 -0.84 1.31
N CYS A 22 3.83 -1.38 2.08
CA CYS A 22 2.67 -0.62 2.55
C CYS A 22 2.38 -0.91 4.03
N TYR A 23 1.75 0.05 4.71
CA TYR A 23 1.09 -0.23 5.98
C TYR A 23 -0.12 -1.15 5.76
N MET A 24 -0.31 -2.11 6.65
CA MET A 24 -1.34 -3.14 6.62
C MET A 24 -2.05 -3.19 7.97
N CYS A 25 -3.24 -2.61 8.06
CA CYS A 25 -4.00 -2.62 9.32
C CYS A 25 -5.49 -2.37 9.08
N SER A 26 -6.29 -2.67 10.10
CA SER A 26 -7.71 -2.31 10.15
C SER A 26 -8.05 -1.85 11.56
N SER A 27 -8.62 -0.65 11.69
CA SER A 27 -9.00 -0.07 12.98
C SER A 27 -10.11 -0.83 13.71
N HIS A 28 -10.69 -1.83 13.06
CA HIS A 28 -11.59 -2.79 13.69
C HIS A 28 -10.86 -3.74 14.64
N TYR A 29 -9.64 -4.16 14.30
CA TYR A 29 -8.83 -5.12 15.07
C TYR A 29 -7.64 -4.46 15.78
N ASP A 30 -7.16 -3.36 15.23
CA ASP A 30 -5.95 -2.67 15.65
C ASP A 30 -6.28 -1.20 15.88
N ALA A 31 -6.51 -0.81 17.14
CA ALA A 31 -6.85 0.57 17.48
C ALA A 31 -5.77 1.56 17.03
N ASP A 32 -4.52 1.12 17.00
CA ASP A 32 -3.39 1.92 16.56
C ASP A 32 -3.41 2.14 15.04
N CYS A 33 -4.23 1.41 14.29
CA CYS A 33 -4.50 1.72 12.88
C CYS A 33 -5.14 3.10 12.68
N ILE A 34 -5.69 3.73 13.72
CA ILE A 34 -6.13 5.11 13.61
C ILE A 34 -4.92 6.05 13.67
N ASP A 35 -4.02 5.85 14.63
CA ASP A 35 -2.83 6.68 14.85
C ASP A 35 -1.56 6.06 14.23
N GLU A 36 -1.10 6.62 13.11
CA GLU A 36 0.06 6.13 12.34
C GLU A 36 1.31 5.81 13.16
N ARG A 37 1.53 6.54 14.26
CA ARG A 37 2.75 6.44 15.07
C ARG A 37 2.94 5.06 15.70
N ASN A 38 1.90 4.24 15.77
CA ASN A 38 1.96 2.88 16.30
C ASN A 38 1.67 1.78 15.27
N THR A 39 1.35 2.10 14.00
CA THR A 39 1.11 1.04 13.00
C THR A 39 2.41 0.38 12.60
N THR A 40 2.69 -0.79 13.19
CA THR A 40 3.94 -1.55 12.99
C THR A 40 3.86 -2.59 11.87
N ASN A 41 2.66 -2.89 11.38
CA ASN A 41 2.45 -3.89 10.33
C ASN A 41 2.76 -3.31 8.94
N ILE A 42 4.05 -3.34 8.59
CA ILE A 42 4.56 -3.04 7.25
C ILE A 42 4.77 -4.37 6.52
N LEU A 43 4.26 -4.48 5.31
CA LEU A 43 4.39 -5.68 4.48
C LEU A 43 4.75 -5.32 3.04
N THR A 44 5.45 -6.24 2.37
CA THR A 44 5.73 -6.14 0.94
C THR A 44 4.55 -6.70 0.14
N CYS A 45 3.98 -5.91 -0.77
CA CYS A 45 2.75 -6.30 -1.47
C CYS A 45 2.88 -7.55 -2.33
N THR A 46 4.09 -7.84 -2.83
CA THR A 46 4.37 -9.06 -3.59
C THR A 46 4.27 -10.34 -2.75
N ASP A 47 4.38 -10.24 -1.42
CA ASP A 47 4.23 -11.39 -0.52
C ASP A 47 2.75 -11.83 -0.43
N PHE A 48 1.82 -10.91 -0.71
CA PHE A 48 0.38 -11.12 -0.59
C PHE A 48 -0.33 -11.24 -1.94
N ILE A 49 0.17 -10.53 -2.95
CA ILE A 49 -0.43 -10.45 -4.28
C ILE A 49 0.56 -11.04 -5.29
N GLN A 50 0.37 -12.31 -5.61
CA GLN A 50 1.23 -13.05 -6.54
C GLN A 50 0.80 -12.87 -7.99
N GLY A 51 1.75 -12.97 -8.92
CA GLY A 51 1.47 -12.93 -10.36
C GLY A 51 1.09 -11.55 -10.91
N ILE A 52 1.15 -10.50 -10.08
CA ILE A 52 0.89 -9.11 -10.50
C ILE A 52 2.23 -8.39 -10.69
N THR A 53 2.35 -7.67 -11.80
CA THR A 53 3.51 -6.82 -12.08
C THR A 53 3.61 -5.70 -11.04
N PRO A 54 4.80 -5.39 -10.48
CA PRO A 54 4.95 -4.37 -9.43
C PRO A 54 4.36 -3.00 -9.78
N ILE A 55 4.38 -2.60 -11.06
CA ILE A 55 3.79 -1.35 -11.55
C ILE A 55 2.28 -1.22 -11.31
N ASN A 56 1.58 -2.34 -11.12
CA ASN A 56 0.15 -2.40 -10.85
C ASN A 56 -0.18 -2.53 -9.36
N LEU A 57 0.81 -2.65 -8.47
CA LEU A 57 0.59 -2.69 -7.03
C LEU A 57 0.39 -1.27 -6.49
N ARG A 58 -0.52 -1.13 -5.53
CA ARG A 58 -0.83 0.14 -4.85
C ARG A 58 -0.91 -0.08 -3.35
N CYS A 59 -0.44 0.90 -2.60
CA CYS A 59 -0.86 1.08 -1.23
C CYS A 59 -2.20 1.79 -1.23
N VAL A 60 -3.16 1.26 -0.48
CA VAL A 60 -4.51 1.80 -0.35
C VAL A 60 -4.73 2.22 1.09
N ARG A 61 -5.37 3.38 1.27
CA ARG A 61 -5.94 3.82 2.54
C ARG A 61 -7.41 4.13 2.34
N ILE A 62 -8.24 3.49 3.16
CA ILE A 62 -9.68 3.74 3.23
C ILE A 62 -9.96 4.35 4.60
N VAL A 63 -10.64 5.49 4.60
CA VAL A 63 -11.17 6.13 5.81
C VAL A 63 -12.68 6.18 5.66
N SER A 64 -13.39 5.78 6.70
CA SER A 64 -14.84 5.81 6.74
C SER A 64 -15.33 6.28 8.11
N LEU A 65 -16.44 7.03 8.14
CA LEU A 65 -17.16 7.38 9.35
C LEU A 65 -18.40 6.49 9.46
N SER A 66 -18.51 5.73 10.55
CA SER A 66 -19.73 4.97 10.86
C SER A 66 -20.90 5.89 11.19
N ASP A 67 -22.11 5.33 11.23
CA ASP A 67 -23.31 6.07 11.66
C ASP A 67 -23.24 6.57 13.12
N SER A 68 -22.38 5.96 13.93
CA SER A 68 -22.06 6.40 15.30
C SER A 68 -20.91 7.42 15.36
N ASN A 69 -20.53 8.03 14.24
CA ASN A 69 -19.36 8.92 14.11
C ASN A 69 -18.03 8.29 14.53
N ARG A 70 -17.91 6.96 14.48
CA ARG A 70 -16.66 6.27 14.75
C ARG A 70 -15.82 6.24 13.47
N LEU A 71 -14.56 6.67 13.59
CA LEU A 71 -13.59 6.60 12.50
C LEU A 71 -13.14 5.15 12.28
N ILE A 72 -13.23 4.70 11.04
CA ILE A 72 -12.77 3.40 10.55
C ILE A 72 -11.65 3.65 9.55
N VAL A 73 -10.47 3.08 9.79
CA VAL A 73 -9.30 3.20 8.93
C VAL A 73 -8.86 1.81 8.51
N VAL A 74 -8.65 1.60 7.21
CA VAL A 74 -8.09 0.39 6.65
C VAL A 74 -6.92 0.76 5.76
N ARG A 75 -5.77 0.11 5.97
CA ARG A 75 -4.57 0.24 5.14
C ARG A 75 -4.22 -1.12 4.58
N ARG A 76 -3.98 -1.21 3.27
CA ARG A 76 -3.64 -2.49 2.61
C ARG A 76 -2.86 -2.33 1.32
N CYS A 77 -2.24 -3.42 0.90
CA CYS A 77 -1.84 -3.64 -0.49
C CYS A 77 -3.06 -3.94 -1.37
N ALA A 78 -3.09 -3.39 -2.57
CA ALA A 78 -4.10 -3.71 -3.58
C ALA A 78 -3.54 -3.57 -5.01
N VAL A 79 -4.39 -3.85 -5.98
CA VAL A 79 -4.10 -3.57 -7.40
C VAL A 79 -4.57 -2.17 -7.78
N LEU A 80 -3.97 -1.59 -8.81
CA LEU A 80 -4.36 -0.30 -9.38
C LEU A 80 -5.86 -0.25 -9.68
N GLY A 81 -6.53 0.77 -9.15
CA GLY A 81 -7.95 1.01 -9.34
C GLY A 81 -8.86 0.32 -8.32
N ASP A 82 -8.31 -0.26 -7.24
CA ASP A 82 -9.07 -0.83 -6.12
C ASP A 82 -10.07 0.16 -5.49
N CYS A 83 -9.71 1.43 -5.37
CA CYS A 83 -10.59 2.49 -4.86
C CYS A 83 -11.81 2.75 -5.75
N LYS A 84 -11.87 2.24 -6.99
CA LYS A 84 -13.07 2.33 -7.84
C LYS A 84 -14.22 1.47 -7.30
N TYR A 85 -13.91 0.45 -6.50
CA TYR A 85 -14.88 -0.47 -5.91
C TYR A 85 -15.32 -0.04 -4.51
N VAL A 86 -14.70 0.98 -3.94
CA VAL A 86 -15.11 1.56 -2.67
C VAL A 86 -16.29 2.50 -2.92
N ALA A 87 -17.37 2.32 -2.14
CA ALA A 87 -18.54 3.18 -2.24
C ALA A 87 -18.13 4.64 -2.00
N LYS A 88 -18.49 5.53 -2.93
CA LYS A 88 -18.20 6.96 -2.79
C LYS A 88 -19.39 7.63 -2.12
N ASN A 89 -19.22 8.04 -0.87
CA ASN A 89 -20.15 8.91 -0.16
C ASN A 89 -19.35 9.94 0.67
N ASP A 90 -20.04 10.94 1.21
CA ASP A 90 -19.41 12.04 1.96
C ASP A 90 -18.72 11.59 3.27
N ARG A 91 -18.93 10.33 3.67
CA ARG A 91 -18.38 9.73 4.89
C ARG A 91 -17.25 8.75 4.61
N GLN A 92 -16.88 8.52 3.35
CA GLN A 92 -15.88 7.53 2.96
C GLN A 92 -14.90 8.10 1.93
N SER A 93 -13.61 8.03 2.23
CA SER A 93 -12.53 8.40 1.31
C SER A 93 -11.61 7.20 1.06
N CYS A 94 -11.15 7.06 -0.18
CA CYS A 94 -10.18 6.04 -0.57
C CYS A 94 -9.06 6.70 -1.36
N THR A 95 -7.81 6.45 -0.95
CA THR A 95 -6.61 6.94 -1.65
C THR A 95 -5.73 5.76 -2.07
N GLU A 96 -5.17 5.87 -3.28
CA GLU A 96 -4.18 4.92 -3.81
C GLU A 96 -2.87 5.66 -4.09
N CYS A 97 -1.75 5.00 -3.84
CA CYS A 97 -0.44 5.53 -4.15
C CYS A 97 0.55 4.39 -4.41
N ASN A 98 1.70 4.69 -5.01
CA ASN A 98 2.64 3.70 -5.55
C ASN A 98 4.09 3.90 -5.10
N THR A 99 4.30 4.61 -3.99
CA THR A 99 5.61 4.74 -3.33
C THR A 99 5.56 4.04 -1.98
N ASP A 100 6.70 3.64 -1.44
CA ASP A 100 6.71 2.91 -0.17
C ASP A 100 6.05 3.72 0.95
N LEU A 101 5.24 3.01 1.74
CA LEU A 101 4.56 3.49 2.95
C LEU A 101 3.68 4.73 2.72
N CYS A 102 3.26 4.97 1.48
CA CYS A 102 2.53 6.18 1.11
C CYS A 102 1.07 6.20 1.57
N ASN A 103 0.51 5.06 1.99
CA ASN A 103 -0.85 4.97 2.56
C ASN A 103 -0.90 5.38 4.04
N SER A 104 0.06 6.21 4.40
CA SER A 104 0.13 6.99 5.62
C SER A 104 -0.92 8.14 5.59
N ASP A 105 -1.22 8.75 6.73
CA ASP A 105 -2.11 9.88 7.01
C ASP A 105 -1.46 11.25 6.74
N LYS A 106 -0.41 11.29 5.90
CA LYS A 106 0.27 12.54 5.49
C LYS A 106 -0.68 13.58 4.87
#